data_AF-A0A7C4JMF2-F1
#
_entry.id   AF-A0A7C4JMF2-F1
#
_cell.length_a   1.000
_cell.length_b   1.000
_cell.length_c   1.000
_cell.angle_alpha   90.00
_cell.angle_beta   90.00
_cell.angle_gamma   90.00
#
_symmetry.space_group_name_H-M   'P 1'
#
loop_
_entity.id
_entity.type
_entity.pdbx_description
1 polymer ?
#
loop_
_entity_poly.entity_id
_entity_poly.type
_entity_poly.pdbx_seq_one_letter_code
_entity_poly.pdbx_strand_id
1 'polypeptide(L)'
;MVLPRNVIDNILRIKKKYLEYRNGEEGEGFERERRQHVEEVNSILRIDELENLDETGLLRLANNLYAFIWWTRKEYLVDYWIKGAGGLDKLRKNLVELLYSDRSLADRFDSFRKNVKGIGVAMITEMLTYFNPREYCIWNKRVREALLKIG
;
A
#
# COMPACT_ATOMS: atom_id res chain seq x y z
N MET A 1 11.87 -24.92 -13.15
CA MET A 1 11.68 -24.06 -14.34
C MET A 1 12.85 -23.09 -14.40
N VAL A 2 13.60 -23.04 -15.50
CA VAL A 2 14.75 -22.14 -15.67
C VAL A 2 14.30 -20.95 -16.52
N LEU A 3 14.58 -19.72 -16.06
CA LEU A 3 14.23 -18.51 -16.80
C LEU A 3 15.07 -18.40 -18.09
N PRO A 4 14.51 -17.84 -19.19
CA PRO A 4 15.28 -17.58 -20.40
C PRO A 4 16.48 -16.66 -20.14
N ARG A 5 17.57 -16.86 -20.88
CA ARG A 5 18.84 -16.13 -20.64
C ARG A 5 18.68 -14.61 -20.77
N ASN A 6 17.93 -14.14 -21.76
CA ASN A 6 17.64 -12.72 -21.96
C ASN A 6 16.87 -12.09 -20.79
N VAL A 7 16.00 -12.86 -20.12
CA VAL A 7 15.26 -12.42 -18.91
C VAL A 7 16.24 -12.25 -17.75
N ILE A 8 17.13 -13.23 -17.54
CA ILE A 8 18.16 -13.16 -16.51
C ILE A 8 19.07 -11.94 -16.73
N ASP A 9 19.54 -11.73 -17.96
CA ASP A 9 20.41 -10.60 -18.29
C ASP A 9 19.70 -9.25 -18.04
N ASN A 10 18.41 -9.15 -18.36
CA ASN A 10 17.60 -7.97 -18.08
C ASN A 10 17.45 -7.71 -16.58
N ILE A 11 17.13 -8.75 -15.79
CA ILE A 11 17.01 -8.64 -14.33
C ILE A 11 18.34 -8.18 -13.73
N LEU A 12 19.47 -8.77 -14.13
CA LEU A 12 20.79 -8.40 -13.64
C LEU A 12 21.15 -6.95 -13.98
N ARG A 13 20.83 -6.51 -15.21
CA ARG A 13 21.04 -5.11 -15.64
C ARG A 13 20.20 -4.13 -14.83
N ILE A 14 18.92 -4.43 -14.61
CA ILE A 14 18.02 -3.57 -13.81
C ILE A 14 18.45 -3.55 -12.34
N LYS A 15 18.81 -4.71 -11.78
CA LYS A 15 19.35 -4.82 -10.42
C LYS A 15 20.58 -3.93 -10.24
N LYS A 16 21.53 -3.96 -11.17
CA LYS A 16 22.73 -3.12 -11.12
C LYS A 16 22.36 -1.64 -11.04
N LYS A 17 21.52 -1.16 -11.96
CA LYS A 17 21.06 0.25 -11.98
C LYS A 17 20.30 0.65 -10.72
N TYR A 18 19.45 -0.24 -10.19
CA TYR A 18 18.73 0.01 -8.94
C TYR A 18 19.68 0.13 -7.75
N LEU A 19 20.71 -0.72 -7.66
CA LEU A 19 21.72 -0.62 -6.60
C LEU A 19 22.55 0.66 -6.71
N GLU A 20 22.91 1.07 -7.92
CA GLU A 20 23.59 2.35 -8.18
C GLU A 20 22.72 3.54 -7.74
N TYR A 21 21.45 3.57 -8.12
CA TYR A 21 20.48 4.57 -7.67
C TYR A 21 20.36 4.60 -6.15
N ARG A 22 20.18 3.43 -5.53
CA ARG A 22 19.96 3.29 -4.08
C ARG A 22 21.15 3.79 -3.24
N ASN A 23 22.37 3.67 -3.76
CA ASN A 23 23.58 4.14 -3.11
C ASN A 23 23.88 5.62 -3.39
N GLY A 24 23.13 6.27 -4.27
CA GLY A 24 23.22 7.71 -4.52
C GLY A 24 22.36 8.50 -3.54
N GLU A 25 22.63 9.81 -3.44
CA GLU A 25 21.91 10.73 -2.54
C GLU A 25 20.39 10.70 -2.75
N GLU A 26 19.94 10.65 -4.01
CA GLU A 26 18.52 10.57 -4.37
C GLU A 26 17.88 9.28 -3.84
N GLY A 27 18.53 8.13 -4.02
CA GLY A 27 18.02 6.84 -3.57
C GLY A 27 18.03 6.70 -2.05
N GLU A 28 19.04 7.25 -1.38
CA GLU A 28 19.06 7.31 0.08
C GLU A 28 17.96 8.23 0.62
N GLY A 29 17.73 9.38 0.00
CA GLY A 29 16.63 10.29 0.32
C GLY A 29 15.28 9.61 0.19
N PHE A 30 15.04 8.94 -0.93
CA PHE A 30 13.83 8.17 -1.16
C PHE A 30 13.65 7.05 -0.11
N GLU A 31 14.69 6.29 0.23
CA GLU A 31 14.58 5.23 1.24
C GLU A 31 14.34 5.76 2.66
N ARG A 32 14.81 6.97 2.99
CA ARG A 32 14.48 7.63 4.27
C ARG A 32 13.01 8.04 4.31
N GLU A 33 12.54 8.71 3.27
CA GLU A 33 11.13 9.12 3.14
C GLU A 33 10.21 7.89 3.21
N ARG A 34 10.51 6.85 2.40
CA ARG A 34 9.74 5.59 2.40
C ARG A 34 9.67 4.95 3.77
N ARG A 35 10.75 4.97 4.56
CA ARG A 35 10.72 4.43 5.93
C ARG A 35 9.78 5.22 6.84
N GLN A 36 9.78 6.55 6.75
CA GLN A 36 8.86 7.39 7.52
C GLN A 36 7.40 7.08 7.16
N HIS A 37 7.08 6.95 5.88
CA HIS A 37 5.74 6.54 5.43
C HIS A 37 5.34 5.17 5.98
N VAL A 38 6.24 4.18 5.91
CA VAL A 38 5.99 2.83 6.43
C VAL A 38 5.76 2.86 7.93
N GLU A 39 6.59 3.56 8.69
CA GLU A 39 6.48 3.68 10.15
C GLU A 39 5.16 4.34 10.56
N GLU A 40 4.80 5.45 9.92
CA GLU A 40 3.58 6.18 10.20
C GLU A 40 2.33 5.36 9.86
N VAL A 41 2.27 4.76 8.66
CA VAL A 41 1.15 3.89 8.28
C VAL A 41 1.07 2.68 9.21
N ASN A 42 2.19 2.02 9.52
CA ASN A 42 2.17 0.87 10.43
C ASN A 42 1.70 1.25 11.82
N SER A 43 2.05 2.43 12.32
CA SER A 43 1.54 2.90 13.62
C SER A 43 0.02 2.98 13.62
N ILE A 44 -0.58 3.53 12.54
CA ILE A 44 -2.03 3.69 12.40
C ILE A 44 -2.74 2.34 12.22
N LEU A 45 -2.10 1.38 11.55
CA LEU A 45 -2.66 0.07 11.26
C LEU A 45 -2.53 -0.94 12.41
N ARG A 46 -1.96 -0.56 13.56
CA ARG A 46 -1.97 -1.40 14.76
C ARG A 46 -3.40 -1.63 15.24
N ILE A 47 -3.68 -2.80 15.77
CA ILE A 47 -5.06 -3.20 16.10
C ILE A 47 -5.72 -2.26 17.12
N ASP A 48 -4.97 -1.83 18.14
CA ASP A 48 -5.38 -0.88 19.18
C ASP A 48 -5.69 0.51 18.64
N GLU A 49 -4.92 0.96 17.65
CA GLU A 49 -5.14 2.24 16.96
C GLU A 49 -6.33 2.15 15.99
N LEU A 50 -6.50 1.03 15.27
CA LEU A 50 -7.61 0.83 14.33
C LEU A 50 -8.98 0.82 15.00
N GLU A 51 -9.08 0.25 16.20
CA GLU A 51 -10.32 0.21 16.97
C GLU A 51 -10.81 1.62 17.34
N ASN A 52 -9.88 2.56 17.52
CA ASN A 52 -10.15 3.95 17.89
C ASN A 52 -10.00 4.94 16.71
N LEU A 53 -9.69 4.44 15.51
CA LEU A 53 -9.32 5.25 14.34
C LEU A 53 -10.38 6.29 14.00
N ASP A 54 -10.09 7.57 14.20
CA ASP A 54 -11.01 8.67 13.88
C ASP A 54 -10.71 9.30 12.51
N GLU A 55 -11.42 10.38 12.19
CA GLU A 55 -11.20 11.15 10.95
C GLU A 55 -9.77 11.71 10.86
N THR A 56 -9.17 12.07 11.99
CA THR A 56 -7.80 12.58 12.04
C THR A 56 -6.80 11.48 11.73
N GLY A 57 -6.98 10.29 12.29
CA GLY A 57 -6.21 9.10 11.96
C GLY A 57 -6.36 8.68 10.49
N LEU A 58 -7.57 8.76 9.94
CA LEU A 58 -7.81 8.51 8.51
C LEU A 58 -7.12 9.54 7.61
N LEU A 59 -7.11 10.81 8.01
CA LEU A 59 -6.40 11.86 7.28
C LEU A 59 -4.88 11.64 7.32
N ARG A 60 -4.33 11.27 8.49
CA ARG A 60 -2.92 10.85 8.61
C ARG A 60 -2.60 9.67 7.70
N LEU A 61 -3.45 8.65 7.68
CA LEU A 61 -3.30 7.51 6.77
C LEU A 61 -3.32 7.96 5.31
N ALA A 62 -4.29 8.78 4.92
CA ALA A 62 -4.42 9.30 3.55
C ALA A 62 -3.21 10.12 3.11
N ASN A 63 -2.59 10.86 4.03
CA ASN A 63 -1.39 11.66 3.76
C ASN A 63 -0.13 10.82 3.60
N ASN A 64 -0.08 9.63 4.20
CA ASN A 64 1.11 8.78 4.19
C ASN A 64 1.07 7.65 3.15
N LEU A 65 -0.01 7.53 2.37
CA LEU A 65 -0.09 6.61 1.24
C LEU A 65 0.33 7.30 -0.06
N TYR A 66 1.36 6.77 -0.74
CA TYR A 66 1.80 7.26 -2.05
C TYR A 66 0.70 7.17 -3.10
N ALA A 67 -0.18 6.17 -3.00
CA ALA A 67 -1.32 6.02 -3.91
C ALA A 67 -2.25 7.25 -3.96
N PHE A 68 -2.18 8.15 -2.97
CA PHE A 68 -2.94 9.39 -2.93
C PHE A 68 -2.15 10.67 -2.98
N ILE A 69 -0.84 10.62 -3.23
CA ILE A 69 -0.03 11.85 -3.23
C ILE A 69 -0.59 12.93 -4.17
N TRP A 70 -1.32 12.53 -5.21
CA TRP A 70 -1.97 13.40 -6.20
C TRP A 70 -3.29 14.04 -5.76
N TRP A 71 -3.87 13.65 -4.62
CA TRP A 71 -5.14 14.19 -4.14
C TRP A 71 -4.92 15.42 -3.26
N THR A 72 -5.28 16.60 -3.77
CA THR A 72 -5.08 17.87 -3.06
C THR A 72 -6.01 18.06 -1.86
N ARG A 73 -7.25 17.58 -1.93
CA ARG A 73 -8.26 17.71 -0.85
C ARG A 73 -8.48 16.36 -0.17
N LYS A 74 -7.68 16.07 0.84
CA LYS A 74 -7.64 14.75 1.51
C LYS A 74 -8.81 14.57 2.47
N GLU A 75 -9.34 15.65 3.01
CA GLU A 75 -10.52 15.67 3.87
C GLU A 75 -11.74 15.15 3.11
N TYR A 76 -11.94 15.60 1.86
CA TYR A 76 -13.00 15.10 0.99
C TYR A 76 -12.86 13.61 0.71
N LEU A 77 -11.62 13.14 0.56
CA LEU A 77 -11.31 11.74 0.31
C LEU A 77 -11.63 10.87 1.54
N VAL A 78 -11.29 11.34 2.75
CA VAL A 78 -11.65 10.69 4.02
C VAL A 78 -13.17 10.61 4.17
N ASP A 79 -13.88 11.71 3.94
CA ASP A 79 -15.35 11.74 3.90
C ASP A 79 -15.92 10.69 2.94
N TYR A 80 -15.33 10.58 1.76
CA TYR A 80 -15.76 9.63 0.74
C TYR A 80 -15.55 8.18 1.17
N TRP A 81 -14.46 7.85 1.88
CA TRP A 81 -14.27 6.51 2.44
C TRP A 81 -15.27 6.19 3.54
N ILE A 82 -15.48 7.12 4.46
CA ILE A 82 -16.42 6.96 5.57
C ILE A 82 -17.83 6.73 5.03
N LYS A 83 -18.29 7.59 4.12
CA LYS A 83 -19.60 7.44 3.45
C LYS A 83 -19.66 6.15 2.64
N GLY A 84 -18.60 5.83 1.90
CA GLY A 84 -18.49 4.65 1.06
C GLY A 84 -18.53 3.33 1.83
N ALA A 85 -18.07 3.31 3.08
CA ALA A 85 -18.17 2.17 4.00
C ALA A 85 -19.52 2.10 4.74
N GLY A 86 -20.33 3.16 4.66
CA GLY A 86 -21.58 3.30 5.42
C GLY A 86 -21.37 3.71 6.87
N GLY A 87 -20.29 4.45 7.16
CA GLY A 87 -19.94 4.99 8.48
C GLY A 87 -18.54 4.59 8.94
N LEU A 88 -18.00 5.35 9.88
CA LEU A 88 -16.64 5.19 10.41
C LEU A 88 -16.44 3.81 11.07
N ASP A 89 -17.40 3.35 11.87
CA ASP A 89 -17.32 2.05 12.53
C ASP A 89 -17.27 0.88 11.55
N LYS A 90 -18.00 0.98 10.43
CA LYS A 90 -17.93 -0.04 9.38
C LYS A 90 -16.60 0.01 8.66
N LEU A 91 -16.03 1.20 8.44
CA LEU A 91 -14.70 1.34 7.85
C LEU A 91 -13.64 0.69 8.74
N ARG A 92 -13.64 0.97 10.05
CA ARG A 92 -12.76 0.34 11.05
C ARG A 92 -12.85 -1.18 10.99
N LYS A 93 -14.07 -1.73 11.07
CA LYS A 93 -14.31 -3.18 10.99
C LYS A 93 -13.77 -3.79 9.71
N ASN A 94 -13.96 -3.14 8.56
CA ASN A 94 -13.42 -3.63 7.29
C ASN A 94 -11.89 -3.56 7.26
N LEU A 95 -11.26 -2.53 7.84
CA LEU A 95 -9.79 -2.44 7.94
C LEU A 95 -9.21 -3.54 8.84
N VAL A 96 -9.83 -3.80 10.00
CA VAL A 96 -9.43 -4.90 10.90
C VAL A 96 -9.59 -6.24 10.18
N GLU A 97 -10.73 -6.48 9.52
CA GLU A 97 -10.98 -7.69 8.74
C GLU A 97 -9.98 -7.85 7.60
N LEU A 98 -9.56 -6.76 6.94
CA LEU A 98 -8.57 -6.80 5.89
C LEU A 98 -7.19 -7.22 6.43
N LEU A 99 -6.80 -6.80 7.63
CA LEU A 99 -5.42 -6.92 8.11
C LEU A 99 -5.18 -8.08 9.08
N TYR A 100 -6.16 -8.42 9.92
CA TYR A 100 -5.99 -9.32 11.07
C TYR A 100 -6.83 -10.60 11.00
N SER A 101 -7.73 -10.72 10.03
CA SER A 101 -8.54 -11.94 9.86
C SER A 101 -7.69 -13.12 9.37
N ASP A 102 -8.05 -14.32 9.81
CA ASP A 102 -7.45 -15.60 9.45
C ASP A 102 -7.94 -16.13 8.09
N ARG A 103 -8.93 -15.47 7.49
CA ARG A 103 -9.43 -15.80 6.15
C ARG A 103 -8.35 -15.61 5.08
N SER A 104 -8.57 -16.26 3.94
CA SER A 104 -7.66 -16.13 2.79
C SER A 104 -7.50 -14.67 2.37
N LEU A 105 -6.33 -14.31 1.85
CA LEU A 105 -6.08 -12.96 1.34
C LEU A 105 -7.11 -12.56 0.27
N ALA A 106 -7.48 -13.49 -0.62
CA ALA A 106 -8.48 -13.23 -1.66
C ALA A 106 -9.83 -12.83 -1.06
N ASP A 107 -10.31 -13.58 -0.06
CA ASP A 107 -11.60 -13.31 0.58
C ASP A 107 -11.60 -11.98 1.32
N ARG A 108 -10.54 -11.68 2.10
CA ARG A 108 -10.40 -10.42 2.83
C ARG A 108 -10.34 -9.23 1.87
N PHE A 109 -9.54 -9.35 0.80
CA PHE A 109 -9.35 -8.32 -0.21
C PHE A 109 -10.66 -8.02 -0.99
N ASP A 110 -11.34 -9.05 -1.47
CA ASP A 110 -12.59 -8.89 -2.23
C ASP A 110 -13.72 -8.39 -1.33
N SER A 111 -13.80 -8.86 -0.10
CA SER A 111 -14.72 -8.36 0.92
C SER A 111 -14.51 -6.87 1.16
N PHE A 112 -13.26 -6.44 1.37
CA PHE A 112 -12.93 -5.03 1.59
C PHE A 112 -13.36 -4.15 0.40
N ARG A 113 -13.00 -4.56 -0.83
CA ARG A 113 -13.37 -3.81 -2.05
C ARG A 113 -14.87 -3.73 -2.29
N LYS A 114 -15.61 -4.77 -1.91
CA LYS A 114 -17.06 -4.78 -2.01
C LYS A 114 -17.67 -3.76 -1.05
N ASN A 115 -17.19 -3.71 0.19
CA ASN A 115 -17.81 -2.97 1.29
C ASN A 115 -17.30 -1.54 1.45
N VAL A 116 -16.10 -1.22 0.97
CA VAL A 116 -15.48 0.11 1.11
C VAL A 116 -15.25 0.72 -0.27
N LYS A 117 -15.80 1.92 -0.50
CA LYS A 117 -15.62 2.66 -1.76
C LYS A 117 -14.53 3.72 -1.63
N GLY A 118 -13.96 4.12 -2.78
CA GLY A 118 -12.88 5.11 -2.83
C GLY A 118 -11.50 4.61 -2.44
N ILE A 119 -11.39 3.33 -2.08
CA ILE A 119 -10.12 2.67 -1.79
C ILE A 119 -9.79 1.67 -2.91
N GLY A 120 -8.84 2.05 -3.76
CA GLY A 120 -8.42 1.26 -4.91
C GLY A 120 -7.37 0.20 -4.60
N VAL A 121 -7.16 -0.73 -5.54
CA VAL A 121 -6.19 -1.84 -5.44
C VAL A 121 -4.78 -1.38 -5.06
N ALA A 122 -4.31 -0.27 -5.64
CA ALA A 122 -2.98 0.25 -5.36
C ALA A 122 -2.80 0.58 -3.87
N MET A 123 -3.82 1.13 -3.24
CA MET A 123 -3.76 1.49 -1.83
C MET A 123 -3.92 0.29 -0.91
N ILE A 124 -4.85 -0.63 -1.24
CA ILE A 124 -5.07 -1.83 -0.42
C ILE A 124 -3.78 -2.61 -0.35
N THR A 125 -3.12 -2.79 -1.50
CA THR A 125 -1.83 -3.49 -1.56
C THR A 125 -0.68 -2.69 -0.96
N GLU A 126 -0.72 -1.35 -0.99
CA GLU A 126 0.23 -0.51 -0.25
C GLU A 126 0.08 -0.68 1.27
N MET A 127 -1.14 -0.58 1.81
CA MET A 127 -1.42 -0.82 3.23
C MET A 127 -0.99 -2.23 3.66
N LEU A 128 -1.33 -3.25 2.89
CA LEU A 128 -0.91 -4.63 3.15
C LEU A 128 0.62 -4.77 3.13
N THR A 129 1.29 -4.16 2.14
CA THR A 129 2.75 -4.24 2.04
C THR A 129 3.44 -3.53 3.20
N TYR A 130 2.91 -2.39 3.66
CA TYR A 130 3.46 -1.71 4.82
C TYR A 130 3.24 -2.55 6.09
N PHE A 131 2.04 -3.09 6.25
CA PHE A 131 1.67 -3.95 7.36
C PHE A 131 2.55 -5.20 7.48
N ASN A 132 2.77 -5.93 6.38
CA ASN A 132 3.68 -7.07 6.34
C ASN A 132 4.38 -7.20 4.98
N PRO A 133 5.56 -6.57 4.79
CA PRO A 133 6.27 -6.58 3.52
C PRO A 133 6.90 -7.94 3.18
N ARG A 134 6.89 -8.90 4.11
CA ARG A 134 7.38 -10.27 3.86
C ARG A 134 6.32 -11.15 3.19
N GLU A 135 5.06 -10.80 3.34
CA GLU A 135 3.92 -11.57 2.84
C GLU A 135 3.25 -10.90 1.65
N TYR A 136 3.17 -9.57 1.66
CA TYR A 136 2.42 -8.81 0.67
C TYR A 136 3.33 -7.96 -0.22
N CYS A 137 2.87 -7.72 -1.45
CA CYS A 137 3.54 -6.85 -2.40
C CYS A 137 2.59 -5.78 -2.94
N ILE A 138 3.17 -4.64 -3.34
CA ILE A 138 2.40 -3.55 -3.95
C ILE A 138 1.97 -3.98 -5.35
N TRP A 139 0.70 -3.75 -5.67
CA TRP A 139 0.17 -4.00 -7.01
C TRP A 139 -0.46 -2.74 -7.58
N ASN A 140 0.28 -2.07 -8.47
CA ASN A 140 -0.19 -0.86 -9.14
C ASN A 140 0.19 -0.87 -10.63
N LYS A 141 -0.19 0.19 -11.36
CA LYS A 141 0.12 0.33 -12.80
C LYS A 141 1.64 0.25 -13.07
N ARG A 142 2.46 0.91 -12.25
CA ARG A 142 3.93 0.93 -12.42
C ARG A 142 4.55 -0.44 -12.21
N VAL A 143 4.10 -1.20 -11.21
CA VAL A 143 4.56 -2.58 -10.96
C VAL A 143 4.23 -3.47 -12.16
N ARG A 144 3.01 -3.40 -12.69
CA ARG A 144 2.63 -4.15 -13.90
C ARG A 144 3.49 -3.80 -15.10
N GLU A 145 3.72 -2.51 -15.34
CA GLU A 145 4.61 -2.03 -16.41
C GLU A 145 6.05 -2.50 -16.22
N ALA A 146 6.55 -2.51 -14.99
CA ALA A 146 7.90 -2.95 -14.67
C ALA A 146 8.07 -4.47 -14.85
N LEU A 147 7.06 -5.27 -14.47
CA LEU A 147 7.07 -6.71 -14.69
C LEU A 147 7.15 -7.06 -16.18
N LEU A 148 6.46 -6.32 -17.06
CA LEU A 148 6.58 -6.52 -18.51
C LEU A 148 7.98 -6.20 -19.06
N LYS A 149 8.76 -5.36 -18.36
CA LYS A 149 10.12 -4.96 -18.79
C LYS A 149 11.20 -5.94 -18.38
N ILE A 150 10.99 -6.74 -17.34
CA ILE A 150 11.96 -7.75 -16.90
C ILE A 150 11.94 -9.00 -17.79
N GLY A 151 10.87 -9.20 -18.55
CA GLY A 151 10.68 -10.31 -19.49
C GLY A 151 9.79 -11.40 -18.92
#